data_AF-A0A1S2PKF0-F1
#
_entry.id   AF-A0A1S2PKF0-F1
#
_cell.length_a   1.000
_cell.length_b   1.000
_cell.length_c   1.000
_cell.angle_alpha   90.00
_cell.angle_beta   90.00
_cell.angle_gamma   90.00
#
_symmetry.space_group_name_H-M   'P 1'
#
loop_
_entity.id
_entity.type
_entity.pdbx_description
1 polymer ?
#
loop_
_entity_poly.entity_id
_entity_poly.type
_entity_poly.pdbx_seq_one_letter_code
_entity_poly.pdbx_strand_id
1 'polypeptide(L)' 'MNQVERWFGLLTDKLIRRGVHTSVKALEDDIRAWIDSWNENPRPFTWTKTADEILKSLADYLTKVTPPATDNQRET' A
#
# COMPACT_ATOMS: atom_id res chain seq x y z
N MET A 1 6.53 7.46 -0.14
CA MET A 1 5.89 6.86 1.05
C MET A 1 4.42 6.69 0.71
N ASN A 2 3.93 5.45 0.76
CA ASN A 2 2.59 5.09 0.31
C ASN A 2 1.57 5.27 1.46
N GLN A 3 0.38 5.79 1.17
CA GLN A 3 -0.66 6.00 2.17
C GLN A 3 -1.30 4.70 2.64
N VAL A 4 -1.42 3.73 1.72
CA VAL A 4 -1.95 2.40 2.01
C VAL A 4 -1.05 1.72 3.04
N GLU A 5 0.27 1.80 2.86
CA GLU A 5 1.25 1.29 3.82
C GLU A 5 1.17 1.99 5.19
N ARG A 6 0.99 3.33 5.21
CA ARG A 6 0.81 4.07 6.47
C ARG A 6 -0.46 3.67 7.20
N TRP A 7 -1.55 3.46 6.48
CA TRP A 7 -2.81 3.01 7.04
C TRP A 7 -2.69 1.59 7.63
N PHE A 8 -2.06 0.67 6.92
CA PHE A 8 -1.79 -0.68 7.43
C PHE A 8 -0.85 -0.68 8.65
N GLY A 9 0.13 0.23 8.69
CA GLY A 9 0.97 0.43 9.87
C GLY A 9 0.15 0.85 11.10
N LEU A 10 -0.82 1.74 10.91
CA LEU A 10 -1.71 2.20 11.98
C LEU A 10 -2.61 1.08 12.52
N LEU A 11 -3.21 0.29 11.62
CA LEU A 11 -3.99 -0.89 11.98
C LEU A 11 -3.14 -1.87 12.80
N THR A 12 -1.91 -2.12 12.35
CA THR A 12 -0.98 -3.04 13.01
C THR A 12 -0.64 -2.58 14.42
N ASP A 13 -0.29 -1.31 14.59
CA ASP A 13 0.15 -0.77 15.89
C ASP A 13 -0.99 -0.63 16.90
N LYS A 14 -2.21 -0.33 16.44
CA LYS A 14 -3.35 -0.05 17.32
C LYS A 14 -4.20 -1.28 17.63
N LEU A 15 -4.40 -2.16 16.66
CA LEU A 15 -5.25 -3.33 16.81
C LEU A 15 -4.41 -4.59 17.00
N ILE A 16 -3.56 -4.92 16.03
CA ILE A 16 -2.90 -6.23 15.95
C ILE A 16 -1.87 -6.44 17.06
N ARG A 17 -1.01 -5.45 17.34
CA ARG A 17 0.06 -5.57 18.35
C ARG A 17 -0.40 -5.39 19.79
N ARG A 18 -1.59 -4.82 20.00
CA ARG A 18 -2.12 -4.46 21.32
C ARG A 18 -3.36 -5.27 21.72
N GLY A 19 -4.00 -5.95 20.76
CA GLY A 19 -5.15 -6.80 21.00
C GLY A 19 -4.76 -8.20 21.45
N VAL A 20 -5.62 -8.80 22.27
CA VAL A 20 -5.56 -10.24 22.59
C VAL A 20 -6.72 -10.90 21.85
N HIS A 21 -6.41 -11.54 20.73
CA HIS A 21 -7.40 -12.20 19.89
C HIS A 21 -7.38 -13.70 20.20
N THR A 22 -8.50 -14.22 20.71
CA THR A 22 -8.61 -15.60 21.20
C THR A 22 -8.77 -16.64 20.09
N SER A 23 -9.03 -16.20 18.87
CA SER A 23 -9.13 -17.03 17.66
C SER A 23 -8.92 -16.19 16.40
N VAL A 24 -8.70 -16.86 15.27
CA VAL A 24 -8.65 -16.20 13.94
C VAL A 24 -9.96 -15.49 13.61
N LYS A 25 -11.10 -16.09 13.98
CA LYS A 25 -12.41 -15.48 13.74
C LYS A 25 -12.60 -14.19 14.56
N ALA A 26 -12.20 -14.22 15.84
CA ALA A 26 -12.23 -13.03 16.68
C ALA A 26 -11.33 -11.91 16.10
N LEU A 27 -10.14 -12.25 15.61
CA LEU A 27 -9.27 -11.30 14.93
C LEU A 27 -9.92 -10.71 13.66
N GLU A 28 -10.57 -11.53 12.84
CA GLU A 28 -11.26 -11.05 11.64
C GLU A 28 -12.39 -10.08 11.99
N ASP A 29 -13.21 -10.43 12.98
CA ASP A 29 -14.32 -9.59 13.45
C ASP A 29 -13.80 -8.26 14.01
N ASP A 30 -12.71 -8.29 14.78
CA ASP A 30 -12.06 -7.09 15.33
C ASP A 30 -11.49 -6.18 14.22
N ILE A 31 -10.90 -6.76 13.17
CA ILE A 31 -10.41 -5.99 12.01
C ILE A 31 -11.57 -5.31 11.29
N ARG A 32 -12.68 -6.02 11.05
CA ARG A 32 -13.87 -5.46 10.38
C ARG A 32 -14.46 -4.30 11.20
N ALA A 33 -14.66 -4.51 12.50
CA ALA A 33 -15.18 -3.47 13.39
C ALA A 33 -14.26 -2.24 13.44
N TRP A 34 -12.93 -2.45 13.44
CA TRP A 34 -11.97 -1.35 13.42
C TRP A 34 -12.02 -0.56 12.11
N ILE A 35 -12.16 -1.23 10.97
CA ILE A 35 -12.32 -0.60 9.65
C ILE A 35 -13.60 0.26 9.64
N ASP A 36 -14.72 -0.28 10.11
CA ASP A 36 -15.99 0.43 10.15
C ASP A 36 -15.88 1.69 11.01
N SER A 37 -15.34 1.56 12.23
CA SER A 37 -15.09 2.70 13.13
C SER A 37 -14.14 3.74 12.53
N TRP A 38 -13.09 3.31 11.81
CA TRP A 38 -12.18 4.22 11.13
C TRP A 38 -12.88 5.00 10.00
N ASN A 39 -13.79 4.34 9.28
CA ASN A 39 -14.52 4.94 8.16
C ASN A 39 -15.60 5.94 8.60
N GLU A 40 -16.11 5.84 9.83
CA GLU A 40 -17.07 6.83 10.38
C GLU A 40 -16.46 8.23 10.54
N ASN A 41 -15.19 8.32 10.91
CA ASN A 41 -14.46 9.59 11.02
C ASN A 41 -13.01 9.40 10.55
N PRO A 42 -12.80 9.32 9.22
CA PRO A 42 -11.49 9.02 8.69
C PRO A 42 -10.54 10.17 9.00
N ARG A 43 -9.32 9.84 9.43
CA ARG A 43 -8.21 10.80 9.45
C ARG A 43 -7.40 10.63 8.17
N PRO A 44 -7.70 11.38 7.10
CA PRO A 44 -7.00 11.23 5.84
C PRO A 44 -5.52 11.55 6.03
N PHE A 45 -4.67 10.70 5.45
CA PHE A 45 -3.27 11.07 5.27
C PHE A 45 -3.18 12.06 4.11
N THR A 46 -2.55 13.20 4.33
CA THR A 46 -2.33 14.19 3.26
C THR A 46 -1.42 13.60 2.19
N TRP A 47 -1.86 13.60 0.94
CA TRP A 47 -0.99 13.34 -0.21
C TRP A 47 -0.03 14.51 -0.35
N THR A 48 1.24 14.30 -0.03
CA THR A 48 2.28 15.31 -0.29
C THR A 48 2.79 15.24 -1.73
N LYS A 49 2.55 14.11 -2.42
CA LYS A 49 2.87 13.94 -3.84
C LYS A 49 1.62 14.06 -4.68
N THR A 50 1.71 14.89 -5.71
CA THR A 50 0.70 15.04 -6.76
C THR A 50 0.61 13.78 -7.63
N ALA A 51 -0.50 13.63 -8.35
CA ALA A 51 -0.67 12.52 -9.29
C ALA A 51 0.45 12.47 -10.35
N ASP A 52 0.89 13.63 -10.85
CA ASP A 52 1.99 13.75 -11.82
C ASP A 52 3.31 13.22 -11.27
N GLU A 53 3.63 13.51 -10.00
CA GLU A 53 4.85 12.99 -9.35
C GLU A 53 4.82 11.47 -9.18
N ILE A 54 3.62 10.90 -8.97
CA ILE A 54 3.43 9.45 -8.88
C ILE A 54 3.63 8.82 -10.27
N LEU A 55 3.00 9.36 -11.31
CA LEU A 55 3.11 8.88 -12.68
C LEU A 55 4.56 8.98 -13.19
N LYS A 56 5.25 10.08 -12.88
CA LYS A 56 6.67 10.24 -13.21
C LYS A 56 7.54 9.18 -12.54
N SER A 57 7.36 8.98 -11.22
CA SER A 57 8.13 7.95 -10.49
C SER A 57 7.87 6.54 -11.02
N LEU A 58 6.66 6.27 -11.51
CA LEU A 58 6.31 4.99 -12.13
C LEU A 58 7.01 4.83 -13.49
N ALA A 59 7.00 5.87 -14.33
CA ALA A 59 7.72 5.86 -15.60
C ALA A 59 9.23 5.64 -15.41
N ASP A 60 9.85 6.34 -14.45
CA ASP A 60 11.26 6.19 -14.11
C ASP A 60 11.58 4.77 -13.58
N TYR A 61 10.66 4.17 -12.83
CA TYR A 61 10.81 2.79 -12.39
C TYR A 61 10.74 1.81 -13.56
N LEU A 62 9.75 1.96 -14.45
CA LEU A 62 9.54 1.11 -15.61
C LEU A 62 10.74 1.14 -16.56
N THR A 63 11.32 2.32 -16.81
CA THR A 63 12.54 2.44 -17.64
C THR A 63 13.73 1.73 -17.01
N LYS A 64 13.85 1.73 -15.68
CA LYS A 64 14.93 1.05 -14.96
C LYS A 64 14.79 -0.48 -14.95
N VAL A 65 13.57 -1.01 -14.91
CA VAL A 65 13.34 -2.47 -14.84
C VAL A 65 13.19 -3.14 -16.20
N THR A 66 13.01 -2.36 -17.27
CA THR A 66 12.93 -2.92 -18.62
C THR A 66 14.34 -3.34 -19.06
N PRO A 67 14.59 -4.64 -19.33
CA PRO A 67 15.87 -5.07 -19.88
C PRO A 67 16.09 -4.41 -21.25
N PRO A 68 17.34 -4.13 -21.66
CA PRO A 68 17.61 -3.62 -23.00
C PRO A 68 17.00 -4.60 -24.00
N ALA A 69 16.22 -4.09 -24.94
CA ALA A 69 15.66 -4.89 -26.03
C ALA A 69 16.81 -5.71 -26.62
N THR A 70 16.67 -7.04 -26.58
CA THR A 70 17.61 -7.93 -27.24
C THR A 70 17.48 -7.64 -28.73
N ASP A 71 18.42 -6.85 -29.25
CA ASP A 71 18.54 -6.56 -30.66
C ASP A 71 18.94 -7.87 -31.36
N ASN A 72 17.93 -8.66 -31.71
CA ASN A 72 18.10 -9.79 -32.61
C ASN A 72 18.21 -9.22 -34.02
N GLN A 73 19.38 -8.63 -34.33
CA GLN A 73 19.82 -8.46 -35.71
C GLN A 73 20.04 -9.85 -36.28
N ARG A 74 19.00 -10.39 -36.93
CA ARG A 74 19.14 -11.56 -37.79
C ARG A 74 19.80 -11.11 -39.08
N GLU A 75 21.03 -11.59 -39.22
CA GLU A 75 21.85 -11.75 -40.41
C GLU A 75 21.04 -11.97 -41.69
N THR A 76 21.45 -11.27 -42.76
CA THR A 76 21.24 -11.66 -44.16
C THR A 76 22.57 -11.99 -44.79
#